data_AF-A0A832LZD1-F1
#
_entry.id   AF-A0A832LZD1-F1
#
_cell.length_a   1.000
_cell.length_b   1.000
_cell.length_c   1.000
_cell.angle_alpha   90.00
_cell.angle_beta   90.00
_cell.angle_gamma   90.00
#
_symmetry.space_group_name_H-M   'P 1'
#
loop_
_entity.id
_entity.type
_entity.pdbx_description
1 polymer ?
#
loop_
_entity_poly.entity_id
_entity_poly.type
_entity_poly.pdbx_seq_one_letter_code
_entity_poly.pdbx_strand_id
1 'polypeptide(L)'
;EFLGMEYSKGIVPTAPGELALPTPLFEMGAGLLLFLFLWSIRKKTKYNGQLFYIYLVISGIFRFTVEFIRKNPKVIFGLSQAQLISLGMIVIGISLLIFFKNRTEKAFTNKS
;
A
#
# COMPACT_ATOMS: atom_id res chain seq x y z
N GLU A 1 -1.70 -38.51 -15.81
CA GLU A 1 -2.93 -37.69 -15.83
C GLU A 1 -3.52 -37.73 -14.42
N PHE A 2 -3.33 -36.77 -13.51
CA PHE A 2 -4.28 -35.65 -13.36
C PHE A 2 -3.94 -34.61 -12.26
N LEU A 3 -2.74 -34.55 -11.66
CA LEU A 3 -2.48 -33.60 -10.55
C LEU A 3 -1.03 -33.07 -10.47
N GLY A 4 -0.54 -32.49 -11.56
CA GLY A 4 0.72 -31.76 -11.55
C GLY A 4 0.99 -31.14 -12.91
N MET A 5 0.80 -29.83 -13.05
CA MET A 5 1.30 -29.12 -14.22
C MET A 5 2.81 -28.96 -14.03
N GLU A 6 3.56 -29.80 -14.73
CA GLU A 6 5.00 -29.64 -14.85
C GLU A 6 5.27 -28.35 -15.63
N TYR A 7 5.78 -27.33 -14.94
CA TYR A 7 6.25 -26.09 -15.56
C TYR A 7 7.61 -26.34 -16.22
N SER A 8 7.66 -27.31 -17.14
CA SER A 8 8.87 -27.65 -17.92
C SER A 8 9.18 -26.59 -18.99
N LYS A 9 8.31 -25.57 -19.16
CA LYS A 9 8.45 -24.56 -20.22
C LYS A 9 7.98 -23.15 -19.79
N GLY A 10 8.50 -22.67 -18.66
CA GLY A 10 8.43 -21.25 -18.29
C GLY A 10 9.64 -20.47 -18.83
N ILE A 11 9.44 -19.21 -19.24
CA ILE A 11 10.49 -18.28 -19.74
C ILE A 11 11.58 -17.90 -18.71
N VAL A 12 11.55 -18.49 -17.51
CA VAL A 12 12.58 -18.38 -16.47
C VAL A 12 12.64 -19.70 -15.71
N PRO A 13 13.78 -20.41 -15.69
CA PRO A 13 13.92 -21.63 -14.91
C PRO A 13 13.96 -21.27 -13.42
N THR A 14 12.85 -21.50 -12.72
CA THR A 14 12.85 -21.49 -11.24
C THR A 14 13.56 -22.73 -10.75
N ALA A 15 14.56 -22.56 -9.89
CA ALA A 15 15.36 -23.68 -9.37
C ALA A 15 14.47 -24.64 -8.53
N PRO A 16 14.74 -25.96 -8.56
CA PRO A 16 13.99 -26.93 -7.77
C PRO A 16 14.19 -26.64 -6.28
N GLY A 17 13.10 -26.32 -5.55
CA GLY A 17 13.14 -26.09 -4.11
C GLY A 17 12.88 -24.65 -3.65
N GLU A 18 12.70 -23.69 -4.58
CA GLU A 18 12.20 -22.36 -4.20
C GLU A 18 10.68 -22.42 -3.98
N LEU A 19 10.27 -22.38 -2.71
CA LEU A 19 8.91 -22.05 -2.31
C LEU A 19 8.62 -20.62 -2.80
N ALA A 20 8.06 -20.50 -4.01
CA ALA A 20 7.40 -19.28 -4.43
C ALA A 20 6.22 -19.07 -3.48
N LEU A 21 6.42 -18.25 -2.45
CA LEU A 21 5.31 -17.78 -1.64
C LEU A 21 4.26 -17.22 -2.61
N PRO A 22 2.98 -17.59 -2.51
CA PRO A 22 1.94 -17.01 -3.34
C PRO A 22 1.72 -15.55 -2.90
N THR A 23 2.63 -14.67 -3.31
CA THR A 23 2.57 -13.22 -3.18
C THR A 23 1.22 -12.64 -3.59
N PRO A 24 0.54 -13.15 -4.65
CA PRO A 24 -0.79 -12.67 -5.01
C PRO A 24 -1.83 -12.84 -3.89
N LEU A 25 -1.78 -13.91 -3.09
CA LEU A 25 -2.73 -14.13 -1.99
C LEU A 25 -2.53 -13.11 -0.87
N PHE A 26 -1.28 -12.78 -0.55
CA PHE A 26 -0.96 -11.74 0.43
C PHE A 26 -1.36 -10.35 -0.07
N GLU A 27 -1.11 -10.04 -1.35
CA GLU A 27 -1.51 -8.77 -1.98
C GLU A 27 -3.04 -8.61 -1.96
N MET A 28 -3.80 -9.67 -2.30
CA MET A 28 -5.25 -9.67 -2.19
C MET A 28 -5.74 -9.51 -0.75
N GLY A 29 -5.20 -10.29 0.19
CA GLY A 29 -5.62 -10.26 1.58
C GLY A 29 -5.45 -8.89 2.22
N ALA A 30 -4.33 -8.24 1.95
CA ALA A 30 -4.08 -6.93 2.53
C ALA A 30 -4.67 -5.75 1.73
N GLY A 31 -5.00 -5.93 0.44
CA GLY A 31 -5.95 -5.05 -0.25
C GLY A 31 -7.35 -5.11 0.37
N LEU A 32 -7.82 -6.30 0.76
CA LEU A 32 -9.08 -6.51 1.49
C LEU A 32 -9.04 -5.86 2.88
N LEU A 33 -7.95 -6.03 3.64
CA LEU A 33 -7.77 -5.36 4.94
C LEU A 33 -7.78 -3.83 4.80
N LEU A 34 -7.09 -3.30 3.78
CA LEU A 34 -7.10 -1.86 3.46
C LEU A 34 -8.53 -1.37 3.20
N PHE A 35 -9.27 -2.09 2.37
CA PHE A 35 -10.65 -1.76 2.05
C PHE A 35 -11.56 -1.77 3.28
N LEU A 36 -11.50 -2.82 4.10
CA LEU A 36 -12.30 -2.93 5.33
C LEU A 36 -11.94 -1.83 6.33
N PHE A 37 -10.66 -1.51 6.49
CA PHE A 37 -10.20 -0.43 7.35
C PHE A 37 -10.79 0.92 6.90
N LEU A 38 -10.63 1.26 5.61
CA LEU A 38 -11.16 2.50 5.05
C LEU A 38 -12.69 2.55 5.12
N TRP A 39 -13.36 1.42 4.89
CA TRP A 39 -14.80 1.31 4.99
C TRP A 39 -15.31 1.58 6.41
N SER A 40 -14.60 1.10 7.43
CA SER A 40 -14.92 1.33 8.84
C SER A 40 -14.83 2.82 9.24
N ILE A 41 -13.82 3.54 8.71
CA ILE A 41 -13.60 4.95 9.05
C ILE A 41 -14.34 5.94 8.14
N ARG A 42 -14.96 5.48 7.05
CA ARG A 42 -15.74 6.29 6.09
C ARG A 42 -16.67 7.28 6.79
N LYS A 43 -17.47 6.81 7.75
CA LYS A 43 -18.48 7.61 8.46
C LYS A 43 -17.89 8.54 9.54
N LYS A 44 -16.61 8.40 9.87
CA LYS A 44 -15.91 9.18 10.92
C LYS A 44 -15.05 10.31 10.33
N THR A 45 -15.13 10.55 9.04
CA THR A 45 -14.36 11.61 8.37
C THR A 45 -14.96 12.98 8.66
N LYS A 46 -14.11 13.94 9.01
CA LYS A 46 -14.45 15.29 9.49
C LYS A 46 -14.47 16.34 8.36
N TYR A 47 -13.76 16.09 7.27
CA TYR A 47 -13.65 17.02 6.15
C TYR A 47 -13.52 16.29 4.81
N ASN A 48 -13.95 16.97 3.74
CA ASN A 48 -13.88 16.46 2.38
C ASN A 48 -12.42 16.19 1.99
N GLY A 49 -12.15 14.99 1.45
CA GLY A 49 -10.79 14.57 1.08
C GLY A 49 -10.03 13.82 2.17
N GLN A 50 -10.48 13.82 3.44
CA GLN A 50 -9.79 13.10 4.52
C GLN A 50 -9.59 11.62 4.22
N LEU A 51 -10.63 10.95 3.67
CA LEU A 51 -10.56 9.54 3.32
C LEU A 51 -9.51 9.26 2.24
N PHE A 52 -9.36 10.17 1.28
CA PHE A 52 -8.37 10.07 0.21
C PHE A 52 -6.95 10.23 0.74
N TYR A 53 -6.71 11.17 1.65
CA TYR A 53 -5.39 11.34 2.26
C TYR A 53 -5.00 10.15 3.14
N ILE A 54 -5.96 9.60 3.91
CA ILE A 54 -5.73 8.36 4.67
C ILE A 54 -5.43 7.19 3.73
N TYR A 55 -6.16 7.08 2.61
CA TYR A 55 -5.87 6.09 1.57
C TYR A 55 -4.43 6.21 1.04
N LEU A 56 -3.95 7.42 0.73
CA LEU A 56 -2.57 7.64 0.26
C LEU A 56 -1.53 7.12 1.26
N VAL A 57 -1.71 7.44 2.56
CA VAL A 57 -0.79 7.00 3.61
C VAL A 57 -0.78 5.49 3.74
N ILE A 58 -1.95 4.85 3.89
CA ILE A 58 -2.00 3.42 4.15
C ILE A 58 -1.62 2.61 2.90
N SER A 59 -2.01 3.07 1.71
CA SER A 59 -1.59 2.47 0.43
C SER A 59 -0.07 2.53 0.26
N GLY A 60 0.55 3.65 0.63
CA GLY A 60 2.01 3.77 0.65
C GLY A 60 2.67 2.81 1.64
N ILE A 61 2.18 2.73 2.88
CA ILE A 61 2.68 1.78 3.89
C ILE A 61 2.57 0.34 3.37
N PHE A 62 1.42 -0.02 2.80
CA PHE A 62 1.18 -1.35 2.28
C PHE A 62 2.13 -1.70 1.12
N ARG A 63 2.31 -0.79 0.16
CA ARG A 63 3.29 -0.96 -0.93
C ARG A 63 4.72 -1.11 -0.39
N PHE A 64 5.08 -0.34 0.63
CA PHE A 64 6.40 -0.45 1.25
C PHE A 64 6.61 -1.84 1.87
N THR A 65 5.62 -2.36 2.60
CA THR A 65 5.68 -3.69 3.23
C THR A 65 5.72 -4.83 2.21
N VAL A 66 4.87 -4.80 1.18
CA VAL A 66 4.85 -5.83 0.11
C VAL A 66 6.18 -5.86 -0.63
N GLU A 67 6.72 -4.69 -0.95
CA GLU A 67 7.99 -4.57 -1.65
C GLU A 67 9.18 -5.05 -0.79
N PHE A 68 9.11 -4.85 0.53
CA PHE A 68 10.09 -5.40 1.48
C PHE A 68 10.07 -6.93 1.50
N ILE A 69 8.88 -7.54 1.42
CA ILE A 69 8.71 -9.00 1.33
C ILE A 69 9.20 -9.52 -0.04
N ARG A 70 9.03 -8.75 -1.12
CA ARG A 70 9.29 -9.20 -2.49
C ARG A 70 10.77 -9.32 -2.90
N LYS A 71 11.75 -8.85 -2.10
CA LYS A 71 13.19 -8.85 -2.47
C LYS A 71 13.41 -8.57 -3.97
N ASN A 72 12.72 -7.57 -4.54
CA ASN A 72 12.92 -7.20 -5.94
C ASN A 72 14.38 -6.75 -6.16
N PRO A 73 14.96 -7.01 -7.35
CA PRO A 73 16.31 -6.55 -7.67
C PRO A 73 16.40 -5.02 -7.53
N LYS A 74 17.40 -4.56 -6.77
CA LYS A 74 17.63 -3.15 -6.44
C LYS A 74 17.98 -2.38 -7.71
N VAL A 75 17.21 -1.34 -8.03
CA VAL A 75 17.35 -0.62 -9.31
C VAL A 75 18.19 0.65 -9.17
N ILE A 76 17.92 1.50 -8.17
CA ILE A 76 18.57 2.82 -8.03
C ILE A 76 18.90 3.09 -6.54
N PHE A 77 20.16 3.39 -6.22
CA PHE A 77 20.64 3.71 -4.86
C PHE A 77 20.45 2.62 -3.78
N GLY A 78 20.20 1.37 -4.17
CA GLY A 78 19.93 0.28 -3.23
C GLY A 78 18.51 0.22 -2.69
N LEU A 79 17.64 1.14 -3.15
CA LEU A 79 16.20 1.17 -2.91
C LEU A 79 15.47 0.75 -4.20
N SER A 80 14.27 0.17 -4.08
CA SER A 80 13.45 -0.13 -5.25
C SER A 80 12.63 1.11 -5.66
N GLN A 81 12.29 1.22 -6.95
CA GLN A 81 11.44 2.31 -7.46
C GLN A 81 10.11 2.39 -6.70
N ALA A 82 9.55 1.22 -6.34
CA ALA A 82 8.32 1.14 -5.57
C ALA A 82 8.47 1.68 -4.13
N GLN A 83 9.66 1.58 -3.52
CA GLN A 83 9.94 2.18 -2.19
C GLN A 83 9.99 3.71 -2.24
N LEU A 84 10.54 4.29 -3.31
CA LEU A 84 10.56 5.75 -3.48
C LEU A 84 9.15 6.32 -3.68
N ILE A 85 8.35 5.65 -4.52
CA ILE A 85 6.96 6.05 -4.79
C ILE A 85 6.11 5.91 -3.52
N SER A 86 6.27 4.82 -2.77
CA SER A 86 5.52 4.60 -1.54
C SER A 86 5.85 5.64 -0.47
N LEU A 87 7.13 6.00 -0.31
CA LEU A 87 7.55 7.06 0.60
C LEU A 87 6.93 8.42 0.20
N GLY A 88 6.95 8.76 -1.10
CA GLY A 88 6.33 9.97 -1.61
C GLY A 88 4.82 10.04 -1.31
N MET A 89 4.10 8.92 -1.51
CA MET A 89 2.68 8.83 -1.18
C MET A 89 2.40 9.04 0.32
N ILE A 90 3.22 8.45 1.19
CA ILE A 90 3.09 8.60 2.65
C ILE A 90 3.30 10.06 3.05
N VAL A 91 4.39 10.68 2.58
CA VAL A 91 4.72 12.07 2.92
C VAL A 91 3.61 13.01 2.46
N ILE A 92 3.17 12.90 1.20
CA ILE A 92 2.10 13.74 0.66
C ILE A 92 0.79 13.53 1.43
N GLY A 93 0.43 12.29 1.73
CA GLY A 93 -0.78 11.96 2.49
C GLY A 93 -0.77 12.56 3.90
N ILE A 94 0.35 12.45 4.63
CA ILE A 94 0.50 13.01 5.98
C ILE A 94 0.46 14.55 5.93
N SER A 95 1.19 15.18 5.01
CA SER A 95 1.21 16.64 4.87
C SER A 95 -0.19 17.20 4.61
N LEU A 96 -0.97 16.56 3.73
CA LEU A 96 -2.35 16.95 3.45
C LEU A 96 -3.27 16.76 4.67
N LEU A 97 -3.13 15.65 5.41
CA LEU A 97 -3.91 15.42 6.63
C LEU A 97 -3.67 16.50 7.68
N ILE A 98 -2.42 16.89 7.92
CA ILE A 98 -2.06 17.92 8.91
C ILE A 98 -2.57 19.28 8.44
N PHE A 99 -2.36 19.63 7.17
CA PHE A 99 -2.75 20.92 6.62
C PHE A 99 -4.27 21.16 6.67
N PHE A 100 -5.07 20.18 6.27
CA PHE A 100 -6.53 20.32 6.24
C PHE A 100 -7.19 20.12 7.60
N LYS A 101 -6.58 19.33 8.51
CA LYS A 101 -7.03 19.28 9.92
C LYS A 101 -6.98 20.67 10.56
N ASN A 102 -5.87 21.38 10.41
CA ASN A 102 -5.66 22.69 11.03
C ASN A 102 -6.62 23.77 10.48
N ARG A 103 -7.04 23.66 9.20
CA ARG A 103 -8.04 24.58 8.61
C ARG A 103 -9.45 24.31 9.11
N THR A 104 -9.79 23.04 9.27
CA THR A 104 -11.10 22.63 9.77
C THR A 104 -11.28 23.11 11.21
N GLU A 105 -10.30 22.88 12.09
CA GLU A 105 -10.35 23.33 13.48
C GLU A 105 -10.46 24.87 13.60
N LYS A 106 -9.69 25.63 12.82
CA LYS A 106 -9.79 27.10 12.82
C LYS A 106 -11.13 27.65 12.35
N ALA A 107 -11.78 26.97 11.39
CA ALA A 107 -13.10 27.36 10.91
C ALA A 107 -14.20 27.14 11.96
N PHE A 108 -14.06 26.12 12.81
CA PHE A 108 -14.96 25.90 13.94
C PHE A 108 -14.74 26.90 15.08
N THR A 109 -13.50 27.27 15.40
CA THR A 109 -13.21 28.23 16.49
C THR A 109 -13.51 29.68 16.13
N ASN A 110 -13.43 30.07 14.86
CA ASN A 110 -13.73 31.46 14.43
C ASN A 110 -15.24 31.74 14.33
N LYS A 111 -16.09 30.74 14.55
CA LYS A 111 -17.55 30.84 14.46
C LYS A 111 -18.26 30.78 15.83
N SER A 112 -17.49 30.66 16.92
CA SER A 112 -17.92 30.70 18.32
C SER A 112 -17.47 31.99 18.97
#